data_AF-A0AAU4MYX9-F1
#
_entry.id   AF-A0AAU4MYX9-F1
#
_cell.length_a   1.000
_cell.length_b   1.000
_cell.length_c   1.000
_cell.angle_alpha   90.00
_cell.angle_beta   90.00
_cell.angle_gamma   90.00
#
_symmetry.space_group_name_H-M   'P 1'
#
loop_
_entity.id
_entity.type
_entity.pdbx_description
1 polymer ?
#
loop_
_entity_poly.entity_id
_entity_poly.type
_entity_poly.pdbx_seq_one_letter_code
_entity_poly.pdbx_strand_id
1 'polypeptide(L)'
;MPGNQWTSLSTSLAITNTSGDAAIIGETLGVEEAGATHAPLVNSGPGWWAYTFNETYSASIDSQIAALVSFITPHLDRLAKLRNDGYYAQVAIAGTVSPGENLHVSTTALQRVAALGLSVSFTTLAPSGTTEDDPLNWLD
;
A
#
# COMPACT_ATOMS: atom_id res chain seq x y z
N MET A 1 15.51 -11.27 -21.99
CA MET A 1 15.82 -11.68 -20.60
C MET A 1 14.65 -11.21 -19.75
N PRO A 2 14.03 -12.07 -18.92
CA PRO A 2 13.05 -11.59 -17.97
C PRO A 2 13.77 -10.56 -17.08
N GLY A 3 13.28 -9.33 -17.08
CA GLY A 3 13.99 -8.18 -16.53
C GLY A 3 14.14 -8.28 -15.02
N ASN A 4 15.26 -7.76 -14.50
CA ASN A 4 15.51 -7.56 -13.08
C ASN A 4 14.36 -6.73 -12.48
N GLN A 5 13.36 -7.39 -11.90
CA GLN A 5 12.14 -6.79 -11.38
C GLN A 5 11.98 -7.17 -9.91
N TRP A 6 11.41 -6.25 -9.13
CA TRP A 6 11.03 -6.52 -7.74
C TRP A 6 10.18 -7.79 -7.63
N THR A 7 10.36 -8.51 -6.52
CA THR A 7 9.65 -9.74 -6.20
C THR A 7 8.75 -9.54 -4.97
N SER A 8 7.84 -10.49 -4.72
CA SER A 8 6.92 -10.44 -3.57
C SER A 8 6.13 -9.12 -3.47
N LEU A 9 5.69 -8.62 -4.61
CA LEU A 9 5.00 -7.34 -4.72
C LEU A 9 3.63 -7.37 -4.05
N SER A 10 3.35 -6.32 -3.28
CA SER A 10 2.07 -6.07 -2.62
C SER A 10 1.65 -4.61 -2.83
N THR A 11 0.36 -4.41 -3.07
CA THR A 11 -0.24 -3.08 -3.25
C THR A 11 -1.40 -2.95 -2.27
N SER A 12 -1.41 -1.88 -1.48
CA SER A 12 -2.37 -1.70 -0.39
C SER A 12 -2.87 -0.27 -0.29
N LEU A 13 -4.04 -0.10 0.33
CA LEU A 13 -4.54 1.18 0.79
C LEU A 13 -4.14 1.33 2.26
N ALA A 14 -3.26 2.28 2.52
CA ALA A 14 -2.77 2.63 3.84
C ALA A 14 -3.58 3.82 4.39
N ILE A 15 -4.13 3.72 5.60
CA ILE A 15 -4.82 4.83 6.28
C ILE A 15 -4.25 5.01 7.70
N THR A 16 -3.48 6.08 7.92
CA THR A 16 -2.95 6.44 9.25
C THR A 16 -3.86 7.41 9.98
N ASN A 17 -3.97 7.25 11.29
CA ASN A 17 -4.43 8.30 12.20
C ASN A 17 -3.66 8.16 13.52
N THR A 18 -3.25 9.27 14.12
CA THR A 18 -2.60 9.29 15.43
C THR A 18 -3.46 8.69 16.55
N SER A 19 -4.77 8.56 16.35
CA SER A 19 -5.73 7.97 17.31
C SER A 19 -5.84 6.43 17.24
N GLY A 20 -5.42 5.77 16.14
CA GLY A 20 -5.36 4.30 16.07
C GLY A 20 -6.70 3.54 15.92
N ASP A 21 -7.80 4.20 15.57
CA ASP A 21 -9.14 3.59 15.54
C ASP A 21 -9.44 2.80 14.25
N ALA A 22 -8.90 1.59 14.16
CA ALA A 22 -9.11 0.64 13.06
C ALA A 22 -10.59 0.33 12.76
N ALA A 23 -11.40 0.18 13.80
CA ALA A 23 -12.82 -0.16 13.68
C ALA A 23 -13.63 0.95 12.97
N ILE A 24 -13.30 2.22 13.25
CA ILE A 24 -13.96 3.38 12.63
C ILE A 24 -13.70 3.41 11.13
N ILE A 25 -12.49 3.02 10.70
CA ILE A 25 -12.12 3.02 9.28
C ILE A 25 -12.88 1.92 8.53
N GLY A 26 -12.94 0.70 9.09
CA GLY A 26 -13.70 -0.42 8.51
C GLY A 26 -15.19 -0.11 8.38
N GLU A 27 -15.80 0.42 9.44
CA GLU A 27 -17.20 0.85 9.44
C GLU A 27 -17.45 1.97 8.41
N THR A 28 -16.58 2.98 8.39
CA THR A 28 -16.74 4.14 7.50
C THR A 28 -16.58 3.73 6.03
N LEU A 29 -15.64 2.85 5.70
CA LEU A 29 -15.49 2.37 4.33
C LEU A 29 -16.55 1.31 3.97
N GLY A 30 -17.25 0.74 4.96
CA GLY A 30 -18.22 -0.34 4.75
C GLY A 30 -17.54 -1.63 4.29
N VAL A 31 -16.28 -1.80 4.69
CA VAL A 31 -15.45 -2.95 4.38
C VAL A 31 -15.43 -3.76 5.68
N GLU A 32 -16.23 -4.83 5.72
CA GLU A 32 -16.16 -5.85 6.77
C GLU A 32 -14.69 -6.19 6.97
N GLU A 33 -14.15 -6.16 8.20
CA GLU A 33 -12.71 -6.18 8.54
C GLU A 33 -11.90 -7.17 7.69
N ALA A 34 -11.60 -6.78 6.46
CA ALA A 34 -11.11 -7.68 5.44
C ALA A 34 -9.62 -7.71 5.65
N GLY A 35 -9.24 -8.54 6.63
CA GLY A 35 -7.88 -8.67 7.11
C GLY A 35 -7.32 -7.33 7.58
N ALA A 36 -7.92 -6.71 8.60
CA ALA A 36 -7.26 -5.73 9.47
C ALA A 36 -6.07 -6.42 10.16
N THR A 37 -5.08 -6.74 9.35
CA THR A 37 -3.82 -7.33 9.74
C THR A 37 -2.91 -6.14 9.85
N HIS A 38 -2.18 -5.99 10.95
CA HIS A 38 -0.97 -5.18 10.97
C HIS A 38 -0.18 -5.58 9.74
N ALA A 39 -0.22 -4.79 8.67
CA ALA A 39 0.47 -5.14 7.45
C ALA A 39 1.95 -4.97 7.79
N PRO A 40 2.72 -6.06 7.99
CA PRO A 40 4.09 -5.94 8.51
C PRO A 40 5.05 -5.31 7.49
N LEU A 41 4.53 -4.92 6.31
CA LEU A 41 5.28 -4.63 5.10
C LEU A 41 5.30 -3.14 4.73
N VAL A 42 4.53 -2.30 5.42
CA VAL A 42 4.50 -0.85 5.15
C VAL A 42 4.55 -0.18 6.52
N ASN A 43 5.73 0.21 6.97
CA ASN A 43 5.86 0.82 8.30
C ASN A 43 5.63 2.34 8.18
N SER A 44 4.45 2.84 8.54
CA SER A 44 4.15 4.28 8.54
C SER A 44 3.95 4.89 9.94
N GLY A 45 4.49 4.25 10.98
CA GLY A 45 4.52 4.78 12.35
C GLY A 45 3.36 4.32 13.25
N PRO A 46 3.36 4.71 14.54
CA PRO A 46 2.36 4.29 15.52
C PRO A 46 0.94 4.82 15.19
N GLY A 47 -0.09 3.99 15.37
CA GLY A 47 -1.51 4.33 15.11
C GLY A 47 -2.01 3.96 13.70
N TRP A 48 -1.28 3.14 12.96
CA TRP A 48 -1.60 2.89 11.56
C TRP A 48 -2.64 1.78 11.32
N TRP A 49 -3.56 2.02 10.38
CA TRP A 49 -4.45 1.01 9.82
C TRP A 49 -4.11 0.78 8.34
N ALA A 50 -4.06 -0.47 7.92
CA ALA A 50 -3.76 -0.82 6.54
C ALA A 50 -4.80 -1.77 5.99
N TYR A 51 -5.47 -1.35 4.92
CA TYR A 51 -6.17 -2.28 4.07
C TYR A 51 -5.19 -2.85 3.05
N THR A 52 -4.66 -4.03 3.35
CA THR A 52 -3.83 -4.73 2.38
C THR A 52 -4.72 -5.50 1.42
N PHE A 53 -4.72 -5.08 0.16
CA PHE A 53 -5.29 -5.88 -0.91
C PHE A 53 -4.33 -7.05 -1.15
N ASN A 54 -4.46 -8.09 -0.33
CA ASN A 54 -3.70 -9.32 -0.47
C ASN A 54 -4.40 -10.24 -1.47
N GLU A 55 -4.50 -9.82 -2.72
CA GLU A 55 -4.55 -10.81 -3.79
C GLU A 55 -3.14 -11.36 -3.97
N THR A 56 -2.83 -12.38 -3.18
CA THR A 56 -1.57 -13.16 -3.21
C THR A 56 -1.28 -13.79 -4.59
N TYR A 57 -2.07 -13.51 -5.64
CA TYR A 57 -2.03 -14.19 -6.93
C TYR A 57 -2.40 -13.32 -8.14
N SER A 58 -1.87 -12.10 -8.29
CA SER A 58 -1.91 -11.41 -9.60
C SER A 58 -0.50 -11.19 -10.16
N ALA A 59 -0.36 -11.46 -11.47
CA ALA A 59 0.93 -11.66 -12.15
C ALA A 59 1.74 -10.37 -12.41
N SER A 60 1.24 -9.18 -12.04
CA SER A 60 1.93 -7.90 -12.26
C SER A 60 1.44 -6.77 -11.34
N ILE A 61 2.32 -5.80 -11.05
CA ILE A 61 2.00 -4.60 -10.26
C ILE A 61 0.85 -3.78 -10.86
N ASP A 62 0.80 -3.69 -12.18
CA ASP A 62 -0.27 -2.97 -12.89
C ASP A 62 -1.65 -3.58 -12.64
N SER A 63 -1.72 -4.91 -12.54
CA SER A 63 -2.97 -5.63 -12.23
C SER A 63 -3.39 -5.38 -10.78
N GLN A 64 -2.42 -5.40 -9.85
CA GLN A 64 -2.68 -5.07 -8.43
C GLN A 64 -3.19 -3.64 -8.29
N ILE A 65 -2.55 -2.67 -8.96
CA ILE A 65 -2.99 -1.27 -8.97
C ILE A 65 -4.40 -1.14 -9.57
N ALA A 66 -4.68 -1.82 -10.68
CA ALA A 66 -6.00 -1.78 -11.31
C ALA A 66 -7.10 -2.32 -10.38
N ALA A 67 -6.83 -3.42 -9.69
CA ALA A 67 -7.74 -4.01 -8.72
C ALA A 67 -7.97 -3.06 -7.53
N LEU A 68 -6.88 -2.51 -6.96
CA LEU A 68 -6.97 -1.55 -5.85
C LEU A 68 -7.76 -0.31 -6.25
N VAL A 69 -7.50 0.28 -7.42
CA VAL A 69 -8.24 1.45 -7.92
C VAL A 69 -9.73 1.13 -8.08
N SER A 70 -10.06 -0.04 -8.62
CA SER A 70 -11.46 -0.48 -8.79
C SER A 70 -12.17 -0.64 -7.44
N PHE A 71 -11.43 -1.09 -6.42
CA PHE A 71 -11.92 -1.17 -5.04
C PHE A 71 -12.10 0.22 -4.41
N ILE A 72 -11.14 1.14 -4.55
CA ILE A 72 -11.17 2.46 -3.88
C ILE A 72 -12.21 3.40 -4.51
N THR A 73 -12.35 3.37 -5.84
CA THR A 73 -13.20 4.30 -6.60
C THR A 73 -14.62 4.47 -6.01
N PRO A 74 -15.39 3.41 -5.70
CA PRO A 74 -16.73 3.56 -5.10
C PRO A 74 -16.73 4.13 -3.67
N HIS A 75 -15.57 4.19 -3.01
CA HIS A 75 -15.43 4.66 -1.63
C HIS A 75 -14.78 6.05 -1.50
N LEU A 76 -14.51 6.74 -2.62
CA LEU A 76 -13.79 8.02 -2.62
C LEU A 76 -14.45 9.10 -1.75
N ASP A 77 -15.78 9.19 -1.72
CA ASP A 77 -16.49 10.15 -0.86
C ASP A 77 -16.27 9.87 0.63
N ARG A 78 -16.27 8.58 0.99
CA ARG A 78 -16.04 8.15 2.38
C ARG A 78 -14.58 8.34 2.77
N LEU A 79 -13.65 8.09 1.85
CA LEU A 79 -12.24 8.36 2.02
C LEU A 79 -11.95 9.86 2.17
N ALA A 80 -12.66 10.70 1.41
CA ALA A 80 -12.58 12.15 1.55
C ALA A 80 -13.07 12.61 2.93
N LYS A 81 -14.15 12.00 3.46
CA LYS A 81 -14.61 12.25 4.83
C LYS A 81 -13.54 11.89 5.86
N LEU A 82 -12.95 10.69 5.77
CA LEU A 82 -11.84 10.29 6.64
C LEU A 82 -10.68 11.29 6.57
N ARG A 83 -10.31 11.76 5.37
CA ARG A 83 -9.27 12.79 5.23
C ARG A 83 -9.61 14.11 5.91
N ASN A 84 -10.87 14.54 5.83
CA ASN A 84 -11.34 15.73 6.53
C ASN A 84 -11.35 15.55 8.06
N ASP A 85 -11.56 14.32 8.52
CA ASP A 85 -11.54 13.94 9.94
C ASP A 85 -10.09 13.72 10.47
N GLY A 86 -9.07 14.03 9.67
CA GLY A 86 -7.66 14.00 10.07
C GLY A 86 -6.93 12.68 9.78
N TYR A 87 -7.57 11.74 9.08
CA TYR A 87 -6.91 10.51 8.63
C TYR A 87 -6.08 10.79 7.37
N TYR A 88 -4.93 10.15 7.25
CA TYR A 88 -4.11 10.26 6.05
C TYR A 88 -4.17 8.96 5.26
N ALA A 89 -4.58 9.04 3.99
CA ALA A 89 -4.76 7.90 3.10
C ALA A 89 -3.75 7.94 1.95
N GLN A 90 -3.10 6.81 1.68
CA GLN A 90 -2.13 6.66 0.59
C GLN A 90 -2.19 5.26 -0.04
N VAL A 91 -1.72 5.14 -1.28
CA VAL A 91 -1.45 3.85 -1.92
C VAL A 91 -0.04 3.43 -1.56
N ALA A 92 0.12 2.27 -0.94
CA ALA A 92 1.42 1.74 -0.58
C ALA A 92 1.78 0.53 -1.45
N ILE A 93 2.98 0.57 -2.04
CA ILE A 93 3.54 -0.50 -2.85
C ILE A 93 4.78 -1.02 -2.14
N ALA A 94 4.76 -2.30 -1.76
CA ALA A 94 5.87 -2.97 -1.09
C ALA A 94 6.39 -4.15 -1.91
N GLY A 95 7.68 -4.45 -1.81
CA GLY A 95 8.27 -5.63 -2.43
C GLY A 95 9.73 -5.83 -2.05
N THR A 96 10.25 -7.02 -2.33
CA THR A 96 11.66 -7.35 -2.14
C THR A 96 12.44 -6.93 -3.38
N VAL A 97 13.60 -6.29 -3.15
CA VAL A 97 14.49 -5.77 -4.20
C VAL A 97 15.91 -6.31 -4.00
N SER A 98 16.53 -6.73 -5.09
CA SER A 98 17.95 -7.08 -5.17
C SER A 98 18.72 -6.01 -5.96
N PRO A 99 20.05 -5.90 -5.80
CA PRO A 99 20.86 -4.95 -6.56
C PRO A 99 20.65 -5.08 -8.08
N GLY A 100 20.28 -3.98 -8.73
CA GLY A 100 20.01 -3.94 -10.16
C GLY A 100 18.59 -4.30 -10.57
N GLU A 101 17.68 -4.57 -9.63
CA GLU A 101 16.25 -4.71 -9.89
C GLU A 101 15.51 -3.37 -9.89
N ASN A 102 14.51 -3.27 -10.76
CA ASN A 102 13.70 -2.07 -10.92
C ASN A 102 12.23 -2.40 -10.72
N LEU A 103 11.47 -1.44 -10.18
CA LEU A 103 10.02 -1.49 -10.20
C LEU A 103 9.52 -0.82 -11.49
N HIS A 104 8.87 -1.59 -12.34
CA HIS A 104 8.22 -1.06 -13.54
C HIS A 104 6.72 -0.97 -13.31
N VAL A 105 6.22 0.27 -13.24
CA VAL A 105 4.80 0.60 -13.20
C VAL A 105 4.45 1.32 -14.50
N SER A 106 3.40 0.88 -15.21
CA SER A 106 3.02 1.59 -16.44
C SER A 106 2.47 2.99 -16.15
N THR A 107 2.61 3.88 -17.13
CA THR A 107 2.00 5.21 -17.07
C THR A 107 0.49 5.13 -16.85
N THR A 108 -0.18 4.14 -17.44
CA THR A 108 -1.61 3.90 -17.25
C THR A 108 -1.94 3.57 -15.81
N ALA A 109 -1.15 2.71 -15.15
CA ALA A 109 -1.34 2.40 -13.74
C ALA A 109 -1.10 3.63 -12.85
N LEU A 110 -0.06 4.42 -13.12
CA LEU A 110 0.21 5.66 -12.38
C LEU A 110 -0.91 6.70 -12.55
N GLN A 111 -1.46 6.87 -13.76
CA GLN A 111 -2.58 7.77 -14.02
C GLN A 111 -3.85 7.37 -13.23
N ARG A 112 -4.11 6.06 -13.13
CA ARG A 112 -5.24 5.55 -12.34
C ARG A 112 -5.09 5.86 -10.86
N VAL A 113 -3.89 5.70 -10.31
CA VAL A 113 -3.62 6.07 -8.91
C VAL A 113 -3.72 7.58 -8.70
N ALA A 114 -3.17 8.38 -9.63
CA ALA A 114 -3.27 9.83 -9.56
C ALA A 114 -4.73 10.33 -9.58
N ALA A 115 -5.62 9.66 -10.31
CA ALA A 115 -7.05 9.97 -10.35
C ALA A 115 -7.76 9.79 -9.00
N LEU A 116 -7.20 8.98 -8.08
CA LEU A 116 -7.72 8.83 -6.72
C LEU A 116 -7.41 10.06 -5.84
N GLY A 117 -6.47 10.91 -6.25
CA GLY A 117 -5.98 12.02 -5.43
C GLY A 117 -5.32 11.56 -4.13
N LEU A 118 -4.70 10.38 -4.15
CA LEU A 118 -3.94 9.80 -3.03
C LEU A 118 -2.44 9.87 -3.33
N SER A 119 -1.64 10.05 -2.29
CA SER A 119 -0.19 9.91 -2.38
C SER A 119 0.19 8.44 -2.59
N VAL A 120 1.39 8.22 -3.11
CA VAL A 120 1.96 6.88 -3.33
C VAL A 120 3.24 6.74 -2.52
N SER A 121 3.37 5.64 -1.79
CA SER A 121 4.60 5.28 -1.07
C SER A 121 5.17 3.98 -1.63
N PHE A 122 6.48 3.92 -1.76
CA PHE A 122 7.21 2.71 -2.16
C PHE A 122 8.07 2.23 -0.99
N THR A 123 7.96 0.97 -0.65
CA THR A 123 8.68 0.36 0.48
C THR A 123 9.44 -0.87 -0.01
N THR A 124 10.75 -0.86 0.17
CA THR A 124 11.60 -2.02 -0.07
C THR A 124 11.63 -2.91 1.17
N LEU A 125 11.47 -4.21 0.98
CA LEU A 125 11.51 -5.21 2.04
C LEU A 125 12.83 -5.95 2.01
N ALA A 126 13.36 -6.27 3.19
CA ALA A 126 14.48 -7.20 3.29
C ALA A 126 14.06 -8.58 2.73
N PRO A 127 15.02 -9.43 2.31
CA PRO A 127 14.74 -10.80 1.86
C PRO A 127 13.99 -11.67 2.89
N SER A 128 14.05 -11.30 4.18
CA SER A 128 13.29 -11.91 5.27
C SER A 128 11.80 -11.54 5.29
N GLY A 129 11.35 -10.62 4.45
CA GLY A 129 9.96 -10.14 4.42
C GLY A 129 9.59 -9.18 5.56
N THR A 130 10.57 -8.65 6.27
CA THR A 130 10.39 -7.63 7.32
C THR A 130 10.89 -6.27 6.82
N THR A 131 10.27 -5.18 7.25
CA THR A 131 10.93 -3.88 7.17
C THR A 131 12.23 -3.95 7.95
N GLU A 132 13.33 -3.51 7.33
CA GLU A 132 14.59 -3.35 8.01
C GLU A 132 14.42 -2.21 9.02
N ASP A 133 14.50 -2.51 10.32
CA ASP A 133 14.28 -1.54 11.40
C ASP A 133 15.32 -0.41 11.38
N ASP A 134 16.44 -0.59 10.66
CA ASP A 134 17.47 0.42 10.49
C ASP A 134 17.56 0.88 9.01
N PRO A 135 17.06 2.08 8.68
CA PRO A 135 17.15 2.65 7.34
C PRO A 135 18.58 3.05 6.94
N LEU A 136 19.60 2.82 7.77
CA LEU A 136 21.02 3.12 7.52
C LEU A 136 21.92 1.88 7.43
N ASN A 137 21.37 0.66 7.56
CA ASN A 137 22.17 -0.58 7.53
C ASN A 137 22.84 -0.88 6.18
N TRP A 138 22.52 -0.11 5.15
CA TRP A 138 23.15 -0.14 3.82
C TRP A 138 24.47 0.65 3.73
N LEU A 139 24.90 1.29 4.82
CA LEU A 139 26.13 2.09 4.88
C LEU A 139 27.34 1.34 5.45
N ASP A 140 27.17 0.11 5.95
CA ASP A 140 28.24 -0.75 6.47
C ASP A 140 28.80 -1.74 5.43
#